data_AF-A0A1F7BJP2-F1
#
_entry.id   AF-A0A1F7BJP2-F1
#
_cell.length_a   1.000
_cell.length_b   1.000
_cell.length_c   1.000
_cell.angle_alpha   90.00
_cell.angle_beta   90.00
_cell.angle_gamma   90.00
#
_symmetry.space_group_name_H-M   'P 1'
#
loop_
_entity.id
_entity.type
_entity.pdbx_description
1 polymer ?
#
loop_
_entity_poly.entity_id
_entity_poly.type
_entity_poly.pdbx_seq_one_letter_code
_entity_poly.pdbx_strand_id
1 'polypeptide(L)'
;MESKEESPRKKTKPTQLFSVMEYITDLSYPTLCLTWIFIAIGFGALYFILSYVAGQHGPTVLGEISNPWYRFLNALYYSIITATSLGYGDIVPQGISKALASIQSIFALFVFAVLVTKLVSHRQEIALADVHRLTFEESFHNIREEFFIVRKDLDRIIHNAEEHKSLAAELWEDIVTALRRCQTLLKEVPHFYGEDYDHYTIDSVREELLLASIHRTLHRINTLLDALSAEGIPWIEQRACVDELCALVHTARTITPLWKEHSPHNQKEAFEELIALNDNIHKRFAHILPL
;
A
#
# COMPACT_ATOMS: atom_id res chain seq x y z
N MET A 1 -43.13 3.91 -18.20
CA MET A 1 -42.46 4.67 -19.26
C MET A 1 -42.21 6.07 -18.74
N GLU A 2 -40.97 6.37 -18.36
CA GLU A 2 -40.36 7.69 -18.45
C GLU A 2 -38.87 7.52 -18.09
N SER A 3 -38.05 7.32 -19.11
CA SER A 3 -36.60 7.31 -18.99
C SER A 3 -36.12 8.76 -18.87
N LYS A 4 -35.55 9.12 -17.73
CA LYS A 4 -34.76 10.35 -17.59
C LYS A 4 -33.48 10.20 -18.40
N GLU A 5 -33.44 10.87 -19.54
CA GLU A 5 -32.28 11.04 -20.39
C GLU A 5 -31.23 11.87 -19.63
N GLU A 6 -30.12 11.25 -19.23
CA GLU A 6 -28.98 11.93 -18.66
C GLU A 6 -28.28 12.74 -19.75
N SER A 7 -28.34 14.07 -19.61
CA SER A 7 -27.63 15.02 -20.48
C SER A 7 -26.11 14.78 -20.43
N PRO A 8 -25.41 14.69 -21.57
CA PRO A 8 -23.98 14.44 -21.57
C PRO A 8 -23.23 15.66 -21.01
N ARG A 9 -22.48 15.46 -19.91
CA ARG A 9 -21.53 16.44 -19.36
C ARG A 9 -20.60 16.93 -20.48
N LYS A 10 -20.77 18.19 -20.90
CA LYS A 10 -19.82 18.89 -21.76
C LYS A 10 -18.44 18.89 -21.07
N LYS A 11 -17.48 18.13 -21.61
CA LYS A 11 -16.07 18.23 -21.24
C LYS A 11 -15.58 19.64 -21.57
N THR A 12 -15.49 20.50 -20.57
CA THR A 12 -14.86 21.81 -20.66
C THR A 12 -13.39 21.60 -21.02
N LYS A 13 -12.95 22.12 -22.18
CA LYS A 13 -11.54 22.12 -22.57
C LYS A 13 -10.73 22.80 -21.46
N PRO A 14 -9.62 22.21 -20.98
CA PRO A 14 -8.81 22.85 -19.95
C PRO A 14 -8.33 24.21 -20.47
N THR A 15 -8.56 25.25 -19.68
CA THR A 15 -8.03 26.59 -19.94
C THR A 15 -6.50 26.51 -20.03
N GLN A 16 -5.88 27.25 -20.95
CA GLN A 16 -4.44 27.14 -21.25
C GLN A 16 -3.54 27.23 -20.01
N LEU A 17 -3.96 27.98 -18.97
CA LEU A 17 -3.25 28.08 -17.70
C LEU A 17 -3.14 26.74 -16.95
N PHE A 18 -4.20 25.94 -16.95
CA PHE A 18 -4.18 24.60 -16.33
C PHE A 18 -3.25 23.65 -17.07
N SER A 19 -3.21 23.74 -18.40
CA SER A 19 -2.33 22.91 -19.22
C SER A 19 -0.84 23.21 -18.97
N VAL A 20 -0.46 24.46 -18.70
CA VAL A 20 0.92 24.81 -18.34
C VAL A 20 1.29 24.29 -16.95
N MET A 21 0.37 24.36 -15.98
CA MET A 21 0.63 23.83 -14.64
C MET A 21 0.81 22.31 -14.66
N GLU A 22 -0.06 21.60 -15.36
CA GLU A 22 0.01 20.15 -15.55
C GLU A 22 1.31 19.73 -16.26
N TYR A 23 1.72 20.47 -17.30
CA TYR A 23 2.99 20.24 -17.97
C TYR A 23 4.19 20.40 -17.03
N ILE A 24 4.21 21.44 -16.19
CA ILE A 24 5.32 21.71 -15.26
C ILE A 24 5.38 20.62 -14.17
N THR A 25 4.25 20.13 -13.66
CA THR A 25 4.23 19.06 -12.65
C THR A 25 4.79 17.74 -13.16
N ASP A 26 4.62 17.46 -14.46
CA ASP A 26 5.07 16.22 -15.09
C ASP A 26 6.57 16.21 -15.42
N LEU A 27 7.25 17.36 -15.43
CA LEU A 27 8.67 17.47 -15.76
C LEU A 27 9.57 16.70 -14.78
N SER A 28 10.60 16.03 -15.29
CA SER A 28 11.59 15.33 -14.46
C SER A 28 12.35 16.28 -13.52
N TYR A 29 12.87 15.76 -12.40
CA TYR A 29 13.62 16.54 -11.40
C TYR A 29 14.77 17.37 -12.00
N PRO A 30 15.64 16.80 -12.86
CA PRO A 30 16.72 17.58 -13.48
C PRO A 30 16.16 18.70 -14.36
N THR A 31 15.06 18.45 -15.06
CA THR A 31 14.41 19.43 -15.93
C THR A 31 13.80 20.58 -15.14
N LEU A 32 13.20 20.32 -13.96
CA LEU A 32 12.71 21.36 -13.07
C LEU A 32 13.85 22.23 -12.51
N CYS A 33 14.95 21.60 -12.06
CA CYS A 33 16.15 22.33 -11.62
C CYS A 33 16.73 23.20 -12.73
N LEU A 34 16.87 22.65 -13.94
CA LEU A 34 17.37 23.39 -15.10
C LEU A 34 16.44 24.52 -15.51
N THR A 35 15.12 24.31 -15.45
CA THR A 35 14.13 25.35 -15.73
C THR A 35 14.25 26.50 -14.74
N TRP A 36 14.41 26.21 -13.45
CA TRP A 36 14.61 27.23 -12.42
C TRP A 36 15.90 28.04 -12.66
N ILE A 37 17.02 27.36 -12.96
CA ILE A 37 18.30 28.01 -13.28
C ILE A 37 18.16 28.87 -14.55
N PHE A 38 17.48 28.36 -15.58
CA PHE A 38 17.26 29.08 -16.82
C PHE A 38 16.41 30.34 -16.62
N ILE A 39 15.37 30.27 -15.78
CA ILE A 39 14.58 31.44 -15.37
C ILE A 39 15.49 32.46 -14.67
N ALA A 40 16.30 32.04 -13.69
CA ALA A 40 17.22 32.95 -13.00
C ALA A 40 18.24 33.61 -13.95
N ILE A 41 18.83 32.84 -14.88
CA ILE A 41 19.77 33.41 -15.87
C ILE A 41 19.03 34.37 -16.82
N GLY A 42 17.84 34.00 -17.29
CA GLY A 42 17.02 34.82 -18.18
C GLY A 42 16.64 36.17 -17.56
N PHE A 43 16.20 36.17 -16.30
CA PHE A 43 15.93 37.41 -15.57
C PHE A 43 17.19 38.20 -15.25
N GLY A 44 18.31 37.55 -14.92
CA GLY A 44 19.62 38.20 -14.79
C GLY A 44 20.03 38.95 -16.06
N ALA A 45 19.83 38.34 -17.24
CA ALA A 45 20.07 38.99 -18.52
C ALA A 45 19.10 40.17 -18.76
N LEU A 46 17.83 40.06 -18.37
CA LEU A 46 16.87 41.17 -18.46
C LEU A 46 17.27 42.35 -17.57
N TYR A 47 17.69 42.10 -16.32
CA TYR A 47 18.18 43.18 -15.45
C TYR A 47 19.47 43.81 -15.98
N PHE A 48 20.36 43.01 -16.55
CA PHE A 48 21.56 43.51 -17.21
C PHE A 48 21.21 44.43 -18.38
N ILE A 49 20.30 44.03 -19.28
CA ILE A 49 19.83 44.88 -20.39
C ILE A 49 19.17 46.16 -19.87
N LEU A 50 18.31 46.02 -18.84
CA LEU A 50 17.60 47.15 -18.26
C LEU A 50 18.55 48.18 -17.63
N SER A 51 19.71 47.73 -17.12
CA SER A 51 20.76 48.61 -16.62
C SER A 51 21.44 49.49 -17.69
N TYR A 52 21.34 49.12 -18.97
CA TYR A 52 21.84 49.93 -20.09
C TYR A 52 20.77 50.83 -20.70
N VAL A 53 19.56 50.29 -20.88
CA VAL A 53 18.52 50.94 -21.69
C VAL A 53 17.69 51.94 -20.87
N ALA A 54 17.50 51.69 -19.58
CA ALA A 54 16.43 52.33 -18.83
C ALA A 54 16.88 53.25 -17.69
N GLY A 55 18.15 53.70 -17.68
CA GLY A 55 18.66 54.71 -16.73
C GLY A 55 18.24 54.43 -15.28
N GLN A 56 17.38 55.29 -14.71
CA GLN A 56 16.84 55.20 -13.34
C GLN A 56 15.79 54.09 -13.10
N HIS A 57 15.44 53.30 -14.12
CA HIS A 57 14.49 52.19 -14.03
C HIS A 57 15.16 50.81 -13.95
N GLY A 58 16.50 50.74 -13.98
CA GLY A 58 17.26 49.54 -13.66
C GLY A 58 17.39 49.33 -12.15
N PRO A 59 17.77 48.13 -11.67
CA PRO A 59 18.06 47.94 -10.26
C PRO A 59 19.29 48.75 -9.82
N THR A 60 19.35 49.15 -8.56
CA THR A 60 20.36 50.07 -8.02
C THR A 60 21.78 49.57 -8.22
N VAL A 61 22.76 50.49 -8.27
CA VAL A 61 24.21 50.21 -8.32
C VAL A 61 24.69 49.56 -9.64
N LEU A 62 23.85 48.78 -10.33
CA LEU A 62 24.20 48.11 -11.59
C LEU A 62 24.59 49.07 -12.72
N GLY A 63 23.89 50.20 -12.83
CA GLY A 63 24.18 51.23 -13.85
C GLY A 63 25.55 51.89 -13.70
N GLU A 64 26.09 51.92 -12.47
CA GLU A 64 27.35 52.59 -12.12
C GLU A 64 28.58 51.71 -12.39
N ILE A 65 28.40 50.39 -12.50
CA ILE A 65 29.49 49.44 -12.72
C ILE A 65 29.99 49.56 -14.17
N SER A 66 31.19 50.12 -14.38
CA SER A 66 31.74 50.33 -15.73
C SER A 66 32.11 49.03 -16.44
N ASN A 67 32.55 47.99 -15.72
CA ASN A 67 32.96 46.71 -16.28
C ASN A 67 31.71 45.84 -16.65
N PRO A 68 31.49 45.50 -17.94
CA PRO A 68 30.30 44.74 -18.36
C PRO A 68 30.21 43.34 -17.74
N TRP A 69 31.34 42.66 -17.56
CA TRP A 69 31.38 41.33 -16.96
C TRP A 69 30.96 41.36 -15.50
N TYR A 70 31.53 42.31 -14.73
CA TYR A 70 31.17 42.47 -13.31
C TYR A 70 29.71 42.89 -13.15
N ARG A 71 29.21 43.74 -14.05
CA ARG A 71 27.81 44.16 -14.08
C ARG A 71 26.86 42.99 -14.33
N PHE A 72 27.18 42.12 -15.30
CA PHE A 72 26.38 40.92 -15.57
C PHE A 72 26.35 39.97 -14.36
N LEU A 73 27.49 39.73 -13.72
CA LEU A 73 27.54 38.88 -12.53
C LEU A 73 26.70 39.45 -11.37
N ASN A 74 26.71 40.77 -11.16
CA ASN A 74 25.85 41.42 -10.17
C ASN A 74 24.36 41.34 -10.56
N ALA A 75 24.02 41.41 -11.84
CA ALA A 75 22.64 41.26 -12.32
C ALA A 75 22.14 39.82 -12.13
N LEU A 76 22.99 38.83 -12.38
CA LEU A 76 22.71 37.42 -12.13
C LEU A 76 22.56 37.16 -10.63
N TYR A 77 23.45 37.70 -9.81
CA TYR A 77 23.35 37.65 -8.36
C TYR A 77 22.02 38.25 -7.87
N TYR A 78 21.66 39.45 -8.33
CA TYR A 78 20.37 40.08 -8.02
C TYR A 78 19.18 39.20 -8.41
N SER A 79 19.25 38.56 -9.59
CA SER A 79 18.22 37.63 -10.03
C SER A 79 18.13 36.40 -9.12
N ILE A 80 19.25 35.80 -8.73
CA ILE A 80 19.27 34.63 -7.83
C ILE A 80 18.65 34.98 -6.48
N ILE A 81 19.11 36.05 -5.82
CA ILE A 81 18.60 36.43 -4.49
C ILE A 81 17.12 36.85 -4.52
N THR A 82 16.63 37.34 -5.67
CA THR A 82 15.21 37.63 -5.90
C THR A 82 14.41 36.35 -6.08
N ALA A 83 14.90 35.42 -6.91
CA ALA A 83 14.27 34.12 -7.17
C ALA A 83 14.18 33.25 -5.91
N THR A 84 15.18 33.31 -5.03
CA THR A 84 15.22 32.58 -3.76
C THR A 84 14.58 33.36 -2.60
N SER A 85 14.04 34.56 -2.85
CA SER A 85 13.49 35.46 -1.82
C SER A 85 14.46 35.86 -0.69
N LEU A 86 15.78 35.74 -0.91
CA LEU A 86 16.81 36.14 0.06
C LEU A 86 16.88 37.66 0.22
N GLY A 87 16.96 38.38 -0.90
CA GLY A 87 16.88 39.85 -0.96
C GLY A 87 17.69 40.62 0.08
N TYR A 88 19.03 40.51 0.06
CA TYR A 88 19.91 41.18 1.03
C TYR A 88 19.77 42.71 1.10
N GLY A 89 19.21 43.34 0.06
CA GLY A 89 18.92 44.78 0.03
C GLY A 89 20.09 45.65 -0.45
N ASP A 90 21.19 45.03 -0.87
CA ASP A 90 22.34 45.65 -1.53
C ASP A 90 22.01 46.10 -2.97
N ILE A 91 21.16 45.35 -3.67
CA ILE A 91 20.58 45.71 -4.97
C ILE A 91 19.05 45.72 -4.84
N VAL A 92 18.44 46.85 -5.21
CA VAL A 92 16.99 47.10 -5.05
C VAL A 92 16.39 47.49 -6.40
N PRO A 93 15.19 46.97 -6.76
CA PRO A 93 14.54 47.35 -8.01
C PRO A 93 14.02 48.79 -7.97
N GLN A 94 14.24 49.54 -9.05
CA GLN A 94 13.69 50.88 -9.28
C GLN A 94 12.82 50.93 -10.53
N GLY A 95 11.78 51.77 -10.53
CA GLY A 95 10.92 51.95 -11.70
C GLY A 95 10.33 50.65 -12.24
N ILE A 96 10.54 50.38 -13.53
CA ILE A 96 9.99 49.22 -14.26
C ILE A 96 10.57 47.90 -13.72
N SER A 97 11.81 47.88 -13.23
CA SER A 97 12.40 46.66 -12.66
C SER A 97 11.62 46.11 -11.46
N LYS A 98 10.79 46.92 -10.78
CA LYS A 98 9.89 46.45 -9.71
C LYS A 98 8.87 45.45 -10.23
N ALA A 99 8.23 45.76 -11.35
CA ALA A 99 7.26 44.86 -11.97
C ALA A 99 7.93 43.56 -12.42
N LEU A 100 9.14 43.68 -12.99
CA LEU A 100 9.93 42.53 -13.42
C LEU A 100 10.33 41.62 -12.24
N ALA A 101 10.78 42.21 -11.13
CA ALA A 101 11.10 41.49 -9.90
C ALA A 101 9.88 40.78 -9.30
N SER A 102 8.71 41.45 -9.26
CA SER A 102 7.46 40.81 -8.84
C SER A 102 7.11 39.60 -9.70
N ILE A 103 7.20 39.73 -11.03
CA ILE A 103 6.92 38.64 -11.98
C ILE A 103 7.91 37.49 -11.77
N GLN A 104 9.21 37.81 -11.65
CA GLN A 104 10.24 36.82 -11.40
C GLN A 104 9.97 36.02 -10.13
N SER A 105 9.69 36.69 -9.02
CA SER A 105 9.45 36.04 -7.73
C SER A 105 8.27 35.08 -7.80
N ILE A 106 7.19 35.44 -8.51
CA ILE A 106 6.03 34.56 -8.70
C ILE A 106 6.42 33.29 -9.45
N PHE A 107 7.12 33.41 -10.60
CA PHE A 107 7.52 32.25 -11.40
C PHE A 107 8.55 31.38 -10.70
N ALA A 108 9.57 31.98 -10.09
CA ALA A 108 10.61 31.26 -9.38
C ALA A 108 10.05 30.51 -8.17
N LEU A 109 9.15 31.14 -7.40
CA LEU A 109 8.49 30.51 -6.27
C LEU A 109 7.57 29.37 -6.72
N PHE A 110 6.84 29.55 -7.82
CA PHE A 110 5.98 28.50 -8.37
C PHE A 110 6.77 27.25 -8.79
N VAL A 111 7.84 27.42 -9.57
CA VAL A 111 8.70 26.30 -10.00
C VAL A 111 9.38 25.63 -8.79
N PHE A 112 9.84 26.43 -7.83
CA PHE A 112 10.43 25.91 -6.60
C PHE A 112 9.42 25.12 -5.76
N ALA A 113 8.18 25.61 -5.63
CA ALA A 113 7.11 24.92 -4.93
C ALA A 113 6.78 23.56 -5.58
N VAL A 114 6.68 23.50 -6.92
CA VAL A 114 6.47 22.23 -7.65
C VAL A 114 7.61 21.24 -7.38
N LEU A 115 8.87 21.71 -7.39
CA LEU A 115 10.02 20.87 -7.09
C LEU A 115 9.96 20.29 -5.68
N VAL A 116 9.63 21.11 -4.67
CA VAL A 116 9.49 20.67 -3.27
C VAL A 116 8.34 19.67 -3.13
N THR A 117 7.16 19.98 -3.68
CA THR A 117 6.01 19.07 -3.65
C THR A 117 6.36 17.72 -4.28
N LYS A 118 7.00 17.72 -5.46
CA LYS A 118 7.39 16.48 -6.15
C LYS A 118 8.42 15.67 -5.38
N LEU A 119 9.34 16.33 -4.66
CA LEU A 119 10.30 15.64 -3.79
C LEU A 119 9.59 14.97 -2.61
N VAL A 120 8.64 15.66 -1.98
CA VAL A 120 7.85 15.14 -0.87
C VAL A 120 6.95 14.00 -1.33
N SER A 121 6.23 14.15 -2.44
CA SER A 121 5.33 13.11 -2.97
C SER A 121 6.06 11.82 -3.29
N HIS A 122 7.24 11.89 -3.90
CA HIS A 122 8.03 10.68 -4.17
C HIS A 122 8.51 9.97 -2.90
N ARG A 123 8.83 10.72 -1.84
CA ARG A 123 9.12 10.13 -0.52
C ARG A 123 7.89 9.47 0.09
N GLN A 124 6.70 10.04 -0.11
CA GLN A 124 5.43 9.48 0.35
C GLN A 124 5.07 8.19 -0.38
N GLU A 125 5.25 8.13 -1.70
CA GLU A 125 5.02 6.92 -2.51
C GLU A 125 5.91 5.75 -2.07
N ILE A 126 7.21 6.00 -1.86
CA ILE A 126 8.14 4.96 -1.37
C ILE A 126 7.72 4.47 0.02
N ALA A 127 7.44 5.40 0.95
CA ALA A 127 7.04 5.03 2.30
C ALA A 127 5.72 4.23 2.31
N LEU A 128 4.76 4.58 1.45
CA LEU A 128 3.51 3.85 1.32
C LEU A 128 3.73 2.43 0.80
N ALA A 129 4.55 2.27 -0.25
CA ALA A 129 4.89 0.95 -0.79
C ALA A 129 5.59 0.07 0.26
N ASP A 130 6.50 0.65 1.05
CA ASP A 130 7.17 -0.05 2.15
C ASP A 130 6.18 -0.47 3.25
N VAL A 131 5.22 0.38 3.61
CA VAL A 131 4.17 0.03 4.59
C VAL A 131 3.33 -1.15 4.10
N HIS A 132 2.84 -1.12 2.85
CA HIS A 132 2.06 -2.23 2.30
C HIS A 132 2.86 -3.54 2.31
N ARG A 133 4.14 -3.51 1.95
CA ARG A 133 5.02 -4.68 1.99
C ARG A 133 5.19 -5.21 3.42
N LEU A 134 5.46 -4.33 4.39
CA LEU A 134 5.63 -4.73 5.79
C LEU A 134 4.34 -5.33 6.36
N THR A 135 3.20 -4.71 6.12
CA THR A 135 1.89 -5.20 6.56
C THR A 135 1.57 -6.56 5.96
N PHE A 136 1.90 -6.78 4.67
CA PHE A 136 1.75 -8.08 4.04
C PHE A 136 2.63 -9.14 4.73
N GLU A 137 3.92 -8.87 4.93
CA GLU A 137 4.84 -9.83 5.55
C GLU A 137 4.43 -10.15 7.00
N GLU A 138 3.98 -9.13 7.75
CA GLU A 138 3.48 -9.29 9.11
C GLU A 138 2.20 -10.12 9.14
N SER A 139 1.22 -9.82 8.29
CA SER A 139 -0.01 -10.61 8.17
C SER A 139 0.29 -12.06 7.80
N PHE A 140 1.19 -12.29 6.85
CA PHE A 140 1.62 -13.63 6.43
C PHE A 140 2.29 -14.40 7.57
N HIS A 141 3.20 -13.75 8.30
CA HIS A 141 3.88 -14.35 9.44
C HIS A 141 2.89 -14.70 10.55
N ASN A 142 2.04 -13.75 10.93
CA ASN A 142 1.05 -13.89 11.98
C ASN A 142 0.09 -15.05 11.66
N ILE A 143 -0.47 -15.13 10.46
CA ILE A 143 -1.38 -16.23 10.10
C ILE A 143 -0.70 -17.60 10.22
N ARG A 144 0.55 -17.73 9.76
CA ARG A 144 1.29 -19.00 9.85
C ARG A 144 1.67 -19.36 11.27
N GLU A 145 2.06 -18.39 12.08
CA GLU A 145 2.35 -18.56 13.51
C GLU A 145 1.09 -19.00 14.27
N GLU A 146 -0.04 -18.36 14.01
CA GLU A 146 -1.31 -18.69 14.64
C GLU A 146 -1.79 -20.10 14.28
N PHE A 147 -1.64 -20.53 13.02
CA PHE A 147 -1.87 -21.92 12.65
C PHE A 147 -0.93 -22.89 13.37
N PHE A 148 0.31 -22.49 13.65
CA PHE A 148 1.24 -23.30 14.42
C PHE A 148 0.83 -23.41 15.90
N ILE A 149 0.40 -22.30 16.51
CA ILE A 149 -0.14 -22.28 17.88
C ILE A 149 -1.35 -23.21 17.99
N VAL A 150 -2.32 -23.11 17.07
CA VAL A 150 -3.48 -23.99 17.06
C VAL A 150 -3.07 -25.47 16.98
N ARG A 151 -2.11 -25.83 16.12
CA ARG A 151 -1.63 -27.22 16.04
C ARG A 151 -1.02 -27.70 17.36
N LYS A 152 -0.28 -26.84 18.05
CA LYS A 152 0.33 -27.16 19.34
C LYS A 152 -0.74 -27.38 20.43
N ASP A 153 -1.79 -26.58 20.42
CA ASP A 153 -2.93 -26.75 21.35
C ASP A 153 -3.66 -28.07 21.07
N LEU A 154 -3.91 -28.39 19.79
CA LEU A 154 -4.47 -29.68 19.40
C LEU A 154 -3.57 -30.85 19.81
N ASP A 155 -2.25 -30.74 19.63
CA ASP A 155 -1.29 -31.77 20.04
C ASP A 155 -1.33 -32.02 21.56
N ARG A 156 -1.46 -30.96 22.37
CA ARG A 156 -1.65 -31.08 23.82
C ARG A 156 -2.92 -31.86 24.17
N ILE A 157 -4.02 -31.58 23.47
CA ILE A 157 -5.32 -32.20 23.71
C ILE A 157 -5.31 -33.67 23.29
N ILE A 158 -4.70 -34.00 22.14
CA ILE A 158 -4.50 -35.38 21.68
C ILE A 158 -3.76 -36.19 22.73
N HIS A 159 -2.63 -35.68 23.22
CA HIS A 159 -1.82 -36.37 24.22
C HIS A 159 -2.60 -36.64 25.51
N ASN A 160 -3.38 -35.66 25.98
CA ASN A 160 -4.21 -35.82 27.18
C ASN A 160 -5.31 -36.87 26.99
N ALA A 161 -5.96 -36.88 25.82
CA ALA A 161 -6.98 -37.87 25.48
C ALA A 161 -6.39 -39.30 25.45
N GLU A 162 -5.21 -39.48 24.86
CA GLU A 162 -4.52 -40.77 24.80
C GLU A 162 -4.05 -41.26 26.20
N GLU A 163 -3.58 -40.35 27.05
CA GLU A 163 -3.05 -40.70 28.38
C GLU A 163 -4.16 -41.01 29.39
N HIS A 164 -5.20 -40.18 29.45
CA HIS A 164 -6.23 -40.28 30.48
C HIS A 164 -7.54 -40.90 30.01
N LYS A 165 -7.67 -41.19 28.70
CA LYS A 165 -8.88 -41.77 28.07
C LYS A 165 -10.16 -40.97 28.36
N SER A 166 -10.00 -39.70 28.69
CA SER A 166 -11.06 -38.77 29.05
C SER A 166 -10.54 -37.34 28.85
N LEU A 167 -11.45 -36.40 28.62
CA LEU A 167 -11.14 -34.99 28.47
C LEU A 167 -11.83 -34.18 29.56
N ALA A 168 -11.08 -33.31 30.23
CA ALA A 168 -11.62 -32.31 31.13
C ALA A 168 -12.46 -31.27 30.37
N ALA A 169 -13.40 -30.62 31.06
CA ALA A 169 -14.26 -29.58 30.48
C ALA A 169 -13.44 -28.43 29.86
N GLU A 170 -12.35 -28.01 30.51
CA GLU A 170 -11.44 -26.97 30.01
C GLU A 170 -10.85 -27.32 28.63
N LEU A 171 -10.48 -28.59 28.41
CA LEU A 171 -9.92 -29.03 27.12
C LEU A 171 -10.97 -29.04 26.01
N TRP A 172 -12.25 -29.23 26.33
CA TRP A 172 -13.32 -29.05 25.34
C TRP A 172 -13.48 -27.59 24.90
N GLU A 173 -13.34 -26.64 25.83
CA GLU A 173 -13.34 -25.21 25.52
C GLU A 173 -12.12 -24.82 24.68
N ASP A 174 -10.95 -25.43 24.95
CA ASP A 174 -9.75 -25.25 24.13
C ASP A 174 -9.96 -25.73 22.68
N ILE A 175 -10.60 -26.90 22.49
CA ILE A 175 -10.95 -27.39 21.13
C ILE A 175 -11.83 -26.38 20.41
N VAL A 176 -12.92 -25.93 21.06
CA VAL A 176 -13.84 -24.93 20.50
C VAL A 176 -13.11 -23.65 20.12
N THR A 177 -12.21 -23.18 20.98
CA THR A 177 -11.40 -21.97 20.74
C THR A 177 -10.43 -22.15 19.57
N ALA A 178 -9.73 -23.29 19.50
CA ALA A 178 -8.83 -23.63 18.41
C ALA A 178 -9.56 -23.70 17.05
N LEU A 179 -10.75 -24.30 17.01
CA LEU A 179 -11.58 -24.39 15.81
C LEU A 179 -12.08 -23.02 15.34
N ARG A 180 -12.53 -22.16 16.26
CA ARG A 180 -12.88 -20.76 15.93
C ARG A 180 -11.69 -19.99 15.39
N ARG A 181 -10.51 -20.16 16.00
CA ARG A 181 -9.28 -19.51 15.55
C ARG A 181 -8.95 -19.93 14.12
N CYS A 182 -9.01 -21.22 13.81
CA CYS A 182 -8.85 -21.73 12.44
C CYS A 182 -9.83 -21.09 11.45
N GLN A 183 -11.10 -20.94 11.82
CA GLN A 183 -12.09 -20.29 10.95
C GLN A 183 -11.71 -18.84 10.64
N THR A 184 -11.31 -18.06 11.65
CA THR A 184 -10.87 -16.67 11.46
C THR A 184 -9.65 -16.60 10.56
N LEU A 185 -8.62 -17.42 10.81
CA LEU A 185 -7.41 -17.46 9.99
C LEU A 185 -7.71 -17.84 8.54
N LEU A 186 -8.58 -18.82 8.30
CA LEU A 186 -8.99 -19.19 6.95
C LEU A 186 -9.68 -18.03 6.22
N LYS A 187 -10.52 -17.25 6.91
CA LYS A 187 -11.20 -16.05 6.36
C LYS A 187 -10.23 -14.92 6.00
N GLU A 188 -9.06 -14.88 6.60
CA GLU A 188 -8.04 -13.88 6.29
C GLU A 188 -7.24 -14.25 5.02
N VAL A 189 -7.05 -15.54 4.73
CA VAL A 189 -6.25 -16.05 3.58
C VAL A 189 -6.57 -15.38 2.23
N PRO A 190 -7.86 -15.17 1.84
CA PRO A 190 -8.19 -14.49 0.58
C PRO A 190 -7.61 -13.09 0.42
N HIS A 191 -7.31 -12.38 1.52
CA HIS A 191 -6.77 -11.01 1.46
C HIS A 191 -5.38 -10.95 0.82
N PHE A 192 -4.64 -12.05 0.76
CA PHE A 192 -3.37 -12.13 0.04
C PHE A 192 -3.50 -12.17 -1.49
N TYR A 193 -4.72 -12.32 -2.00
CA TYR A 193 -5.02 -12.54 -3.42
C TYR A 193 -5.97 -11.49 -4.03
N GLY A 194 -6.48 -10.56 -3.22
CA GLY A 194 -7.42 -9.52 -3.68
C GLY A 194 -6.73 -8.35 -4.40
N GLU A 195 -7.48 -7.69 -5.29
CA GLU A 195 -7.03 -6.49 -6.02
C GLU A 195 -6.77 -5.27 -5.11
N ASP A 196 -7.18 -5.32 -3.84
CA ASP A 196 -6.96 -4.24 -2.87
C ASP A 196 -5.47 -3.95 -2.61
N TYR A 197 -4.56 -4.88 -2.94
CA TYR A 197 -3.12 -4.72 -2.82
C TYR A 197 -2.44 -4.65 -4.20
N ASP A 198 -2.73 -3.58 -4.96
CA ASP A 198 -2.19 -3.26 -6.29
C ASP A 198 -0.64 -3.31 -6.43
N HIS A 199 0.10 -3.51 -5.35
CA HIS A 199 1.57 -3.41 -5.30
C HIS A 199 2.33 -4.61 -4.72
N TYR A 200 1.66 -5.60 -4.11
CA TYR A 200 2.36 -6.79 -3.59
C TYR A 200 1.45 -8.01 -3.55
N THR A 201 1.61 -8.91 -4.52
CA THR A 201 0.94 -10.20 -4.58
C THR A 201 1.80 -11.29 -3.94
N ILE A 202 1.16 -12.33 -3.41
CA ILE A 202 1.88 -13.47 -2.84
C ILE A 202 2.71 -14.19 -3.91
N ASP A 203 3.97 -14.50 -3.60
CA ASP A 203 4.81 -15.33 -4.46
C ASP A 203 4.54 -16.82 -4.26
N SER A 204 5.03 -17.63 -5.20
CA SER A 204 4.83 -19.08 -5.21
C SER A 204 5.29 -19.80 -3.94
N VAL A 205 6.39 -19.36 -3.31
CA VAL A 205 6.96 -20.01 -2.12
C VAL A 205 6.10 -19.67 -0.91
N ARG A 206 5.70 -18.40 -0.76
CA ARG A 206 4.82 -17.98 0.33
C ARG A 206 3.46 -18.67 0.22
N GLU A 207 2.90 -18.80 -0.98
CA GLU A 207 1.65 -19.54 -1.20
C GLU A 207 1.77 -21.01 -0.79
N GLU A 208 2.85 -21.69 -1.19
CA GLU A 208 3.12 -23.09 -0.80
C GLU A 208 3.20 -23.23 0.73
N LEU A 209 3.91 -22.31 1.39
CA LEU A 209 4.06 -22.30 2.85
C LEU A 209 2.73 -22.05 3.58
N LEU A 210 1.84 -21.24 3.00
CA LEU A 210 0.50 -20.98 3.54
C LEU A 210 -0.40 -22.21 3.39
N LEU A 211 -0.41 -22.81 2.19
CA LEU A 211 -1.11 -24.07 1.90
C LEU A 211 -0.64 -25.19 2.84
N ALA A 212 0.66 -25.35 2.99
CA ALA A 212 1.25 -26.33 3.91
C ALA A 212 0.83 -26.09 5.37
N SER A 213 0.76 -24.83 5.81
CA SER A 213 0.27 -24.50 7.15
C SER A 213 -1.19 -24.93 7.34
N ILE A 214 -2.07 -24.61 6.38
CA ILE A 214 -3.49 -24.95 6.48
C ILE A 214 -3.68 -26.46 6.42
N HIS A 215 -3.03 -27.13 5.46
CA HIS A 215 -3.10 -28.58 5.30
C HIS A 215 -2.67 -29.33 6.57
N ARG A 216 -1.52 -28.95 7.16
CA ARG A 216 -1.05 -29.54 8.42
C ARG A 216 -2.03 -29.31 9.57
N THR A 217 -2.69 -28.16 9.62
CA THR A 217 -3.67 -27.85 10.68
C THR A 217 -4.94 -28.67 10.51
N LEU A 218 -5.51 -28.74 9.31
CA LEU A 218 -6.67 -29.58 9.03
C LEU A 218 -6.37 -31.07 9.27
N HIS A 219 -5.16 -31.52 8.90
CA HIS A 219 -4.73 -32.89 9.16
C HIS A 219 -4.67 -33.16 10.66
N ARG A 220 -4.11 -32.23 11.44
CA ARG A 220 -4.03 -32.35 12.90
C ARG A 220 -5.41 -32.37 13.55
N ILE A 221 -6.38 -31.60 13.05
CA ILE A 221 -7.77 -31.66 13.50
C ILE A 221 -8.34 -33.07 13.24
N ASN A 222 -8.09 -33.66 12.07
CA ASN A 222 -8.53 -35.02 11.80
C ASN A 222 -7.86 -36.04 12.74
N THR A 223 -6.56 -35.89 13.01
CA THR A 223 -5.85 -36.73 14.00
C THR A 223 -6.47 -36.61 15.41
N LEU A 224 -6.89 -35.40 15.81
CA LEU A 224 -7.62 -35.22 17.07
C LEU A 224 -8.90 -36.05 17.07
N LEU A 225 -9.74 -35.94 16.04
CA LEU A 225 -10.98 -36.71 15.95
C LEU A 225 -10.73 -38.22 15.96
N ASP A 226 -9.65 -38.68 15.33
CA ASP A 226 -9.21 -40.07 15.35
C ASP A 226 -8.84 -40.53 16.76
N ALA A 227 -8.03 -39.75 17.49
CA ALA A 227 -7.63 -40.06 18.86
C ALA A 227 -8.84 -40.11 19.81
N LEU A 228 -9.77 -39.16 19.71
CA LEU A 228 -10.99 -39.16 20.53
C LEU A 228 -11.87 -40.39 20.24
N SER A 229 -12.00 -40.76 18.97
CA SER A 229 -12.79 -41.92 18.58
C SER A 229 -12.14 -43.25 19.02
N ALA A 230 -10.82 -43.35 18.92
CA ALA A 230 -10.07 -44.55 19.30
C ALA A 230 -10.15 -44.85 20.81
N GLU A 231 -10.11 -43.82 21.64
CA GLU A 231 -10.26 -43.95 23.10
C GLU A 231 -11.72 -43.96 23.59
N GLY A 232 -12.70 -43.95 22.66
CA GLY A 232 -14.12 -44.01 22.99
C GLY A 232 -14.68 -42.75 23.65
N ILE A 233 -14.03 -41.60 23.46
CA ILE A 233 -14.46 -40.31 24.01
C ILE A 233 -15.61 -39.77 23.12
N PRO A 234 -16.80 -39.46 23.68
CA PRO A 234 -18.00 -39.11 22.91
C PRO A 234 -17.96 -37.66 22.41
N TRP A 235 -17.05 -37.34 21.51
CA TRP A 235 -16.91 -36.02 20.92
C TRP A 235 -18.13 -35.60 20.07
N ILE A 236 -18.88 -36.58 19.56
CA ILE A 236 -20.12 -36.38 18.79
C ILE A 236 -21.24 -35.80 19.66
N GLU A 237 -21.25 -36.13 20.96
CA GLU A 237 -22.26 -35.64 21.90
C GLU A 237 -21.98 -34.18 22.31
N GLN A 238 -20.75 -33.69 22.08
CA GLN A 238 -20.33 -32.34 22.42
C GLN A 238 -20.77 -31.34 21.33
N ARG A 239 -22.02 -30.87 21.44
CA ARG A 239 -22.65 -29.98 20.44
C ARG A 239 -21.79 -28.78 20.06
N ALA A 240 -21.18 -28.08 21.03
CA ALA A 240 -20.35 -26.92 20.75
C ALA A 240 -19.13 -27.26 19.87
N CYS A 241 -18.49 -28.41 20.09
CA CYS A 241 -17.37 -28.87 19.26
C CYS A 241 -17.84 -29.20 17.83
N VAL A 242 -18.96 -29.93 17.71
CA VAL A 242 -19.53 -30.33 16.43
C VAL A 242 -19.96 -29.11 15.59
N ASP A 243 -20.59 -28.12 16.23
CA ASP A 243 -21.03 -26.88 15.56
C ASP A 243 -19.83 -26.11 14.97
N GLU A 244 -18.73 -25.97 15.73
CA GLU A 244 -17.53 -25.27 15.26
C GLU A 244 -16.75 -26.06 14.20
N LEU A 245 -16.74 -27.40 14.28
CA LEU A 245 -16.17 -28.26 13.22
C LEU A 245 -16.95 -28.07 11.91
N CYS A 246 -18.27 -28.03 11.99
CA CYS A 246 -19.13 -27.81 10.82
C CYS A 246 -18.92 -26.42 10.22
N ALA A 247 -18.81 -25.39 11.07
CA ALA A 247 -18.50 -24.02 10.63
C ALA A 247 -17.11 -23.93 9.97
N LEU A 248 -16.11 -24.66 10.49
CA LEU A 248 -14.78 -24.74 9.91
C LEU A 248 -14.80 -25.40 8.52
N VAL A 249 -15.44 -26.55 8.39
CA VAL A 249 -15.61 -27.26 7.10
C VAL A 249 -16.29 -26.37 6.08
N HIS A 250 -17.38 -25.70 6.48
CA HIS A 250 -18.10 -24.76 5.62
C HIS A 250 -17.19 -23.60 5.18
N THR A 251 -16.47 -22.98 6.12
CA THR A 251 -15.53 -21.89 5.82
C THR A 251 -14.45 -22.34 4.83
N ALA A 252 -13.85 -23.50 5.06
CA ALA A 252 -12.85 -24.07 4.15
C ALA A 252 -13.45 -24.34 2.76
N ARG A 253 -14.67 -24.87 2.65
CA ARG A 253 -15.34 -25.11 1.36
C ARG A 253 -15.66 -23.84 0.59
N THR A 254 -16.02 -22.78 1.30
CA THR A 254 -16.35 -21.49 0.67
C THR A 254 -15.09 -20.77 0.18
N ILE A 255 -13.98 -20.88 0.92
CA ILE A 255 -12.75 -20.12 0.63
C ILE A 255 -11.85 -20.82 -0.39
N THR A 256 -11.76 -22.15 -0.34
CA THR A 256 -10.83 -22.92 -1.20
C THR A 256 -11.03 -22.66 -2.70
N PRO A 257 -12.27 -22.59 -3.24
CA PRO A 257 -12.50 -22.28 -4.66
C PRO A 257 -12.07 -20.86 -5.04
N LEU A 258 -12.40 -19.87 -4.19
CA LEU A 258 -12.03 -18.46 -4.41
C LEU A 258 -10.51 -18.31 -4.44
N TRP A 259 -9.83 -18.98 -3.52
CA TRP A 259 -8.37 -19.00 -3.49
C TRP A 259 -7.79 -19.67 -4.74
N LYS A 260 -8.32 -20.83 -5.15
CA LYS A 260 -7.86 -21.52 -6.36
C LYS A 260 -8.03 -20.69 -7.64
N GLU A 261 -9.06 -19.85 -7.72
CA GLU A 261 -9.30 -18.96 -8.87
C GLU A 261 -8.29 -17.81 -8.93
N HIS A 262 -7.95 -17.22 -7.77
CA HIS A 262 -7.05 -16.07 -7.68
C HIS A 262 -5.58 -16.47 -7.49
N SER A 263 -5.30 -17.76 -7.28
CA SER A 263 -3.95 -18.31 -7.15
C SER A 263 -3.17 -18.12 -8.47
N PRO A 264 -2.11 -17.28 -8.48
CA PRO A 264 -1.33 -17.05 -9.69
C PRO A 264 -0.40 -18.22 -10.02
N HIS A 265 -0.13 -19.10 -9.05
CA HIS A 265 0.83 -20.19 -9.16
C HIS A 265 0.07 -21.53 -9.15
N ASN A 266 0.17 -22.30 -10.24
CA ASN A 266 -0.62 -23.50 -10.54
C ASN A 266 -0.45 -24.68 -9.55
N GLN A 267 -0.75 -24.50 -8.26
CA GLN A 267 -0.63 -25.47 -7.17
C GLN A 267 -1.83 -26.43 -7.09
N LYS A 268 -2.21 -27.01 -8.24
CA LYS A 268 -3.42 -27.84 -8.34
C LYS A 268 -3.47 -28.99 -7.33
N GLU A 269 -2.34 -29.64 -7.06
CA GLU A 269 -2.22 -30.78 -6.16
C GLU A 269 -2.50 -30.40 -4.69
N ALA A 270 -1.91 -29.31 -4.19
CA ALA A 270 -2.13 -28.84 -2.82
C ALA A 270 -3.60 -28.45 -2.55
N PHE A 271 -4.25 -27.83 -3.54
CA PHE A 271 -5.68 -27.53 -3.45
C PHE A 271 -6.55 -28.79 -3.48
N GLU A 272 -6.19 -29.79 -4.29
CA GLU A 272 -6.90 -31.07 -4.35
C GLU A 272 -6.79 -31.86 -3.04
N GLU A 273 -5.61 -31.88 -2.42
CA GLU A 273 -5.41 -32.46 -1.09
C GLU A 273 -6.26 -31.77 -0.02
N LEU A 274 -6.31 -30.44 -0.03
CA LEU A 274 -7.10 -29.65 0.92
C LEU A 274 -8.60 -29.93 0.75
N ILE A 275 -9.09 -30.01 -0.49
CA ILE A 275 -10.48 -30.38 -0.79
C ILE A 275 -10.78 -31.81 -0.30
N ALA A 276 -9.91 -32.78 -0.61
CA ALA A 276 -10.10 -34.17 -0.21
C ALA A 276 -10.13 -34.34 1.31
N LEU A 277 -9.26 -33.62 2.03
CA LEU A 277 -9.23 -33.62 3.48
C LEU A 277 -10.50 -33.03 4.08
N ASN A 278 -10.98 -31.92 3.52
CA ASN A 278 -12.23 -31.28 3.94
C ASN A 278 -13.45 -32.19 3.70
N ASP A 279 -13.47 -32.94 2.59
CA ASP A 279 -14.49 -33.93 2.29
C ASP A 279 -14.46 -35.13 3.25
N ASN A 280 -13.27 -35.58 3.67
CA ASN A 280 -13.13 -36.63 4.66
C ASN A 280 -13.68 -36.21 6.03
N ILE A 281 -13.34 -34.98 6.46
CA ILE A 281 -13.91 -34.39 7.68
C ILE A 281 -15.43 -34.38 7.53
N HIS A 282 -15.98 -33.77 6.46
CA HIS A 282 -17.42 -33.70 6.22
C HIS A 282 -18.14 -35.06 6.22
N LYS A 283 -17.58 -36.09 5.58
CA LYS A 283 -18.18 -37.44 5.53
C LYS A 283 -18.36 -38.05 6.93
N ARG A 284 -17.50 -37.73 7.89
CA ARG A 284 -17.67 -38.16 9.29
C ARG A 284 -18.90 -37.54 9.95
N PHE A 285 -19.30 -36.33 9.53
CA PHE A 285 -20.48 -35.62 10.04
C PHE A 285 -21.76 -35.89 9.25
N ALA A 286 -21.67 -36.38 8.01
CA ALA A 286 -22.84 -36.65 7.17
C ALA A 286 -23.83 -37.66 7.78
N HIS A 287 -23.38 -38.46 8.75
CA HIS A 287 -24.22 -39.39 9.52
C HIS A 287 -24.78 -38.80 10.83
N ILE A 288 -24.33 -37.61 11.24
CA ILE A 288 -24.53 -37.01 12.57
C ILE A 288 -25.49 -35.81 12.54
N LEU A 289 -25.58 -35.08 11.41
CA LEU A 289 -26.47 -33.91 11.25
C LEU A 289 -27.41 -34.08 10.05
N PRO A 290 -28.74 -33.92 10.22
CA PRO A 290 -29.62 -33.62 9.09
C PRO A 290 -29.38 -32.15 8.68
N LEU A 291 -29.31 -31.93 7.37
CA LEU A 291 -29.15 -30.63 6.69
C LEU A 291 -29.82 -29.44 7.37
#